data_AF-A0A2V5VV44-F1
#
_entry.id   AF-A0A2V5VV44-F1
#
_cell.length_a   1.000
_cell.length_b   1.000
_cell.length_c   1.000
_cell.angle_alpha   90.00
_cell.angle_beta   90.00
_cell.angle_gamma   90.00
#
_symmetry.space_group_name_H-M   'P 1'
#
loop_
_entity.id
_entity.type
_entity.pdbx_description
1 polymer ?
#
loop_
_entity_poly.entity_id
_entity_poly.type
_entity_poly.pdbx_seq_one_letter_code
_entity_poly.pdbx_strand_id
1 'polypeptide(L)'
;MIDSELLLQGYRLGVFPMAMEDDSIAWFSPDPRAIIPLDDFHLPHALRRVARKNIFEIKIDNRFGEVIRACARRKDTWINREII
;
A
#
# COMPACT_ATOMS: atom_id res chain seq x y z
N MET A 1 -5.72 17.33 -0.27
CA MET A 1 -4.84 16.27 -0.79
C MET A 1 -3.45 16.53 -0.26
N ILE A 2 -2.72 15.49 0.17
CA ILE A 2 -1.34 15.63 0.66
C ILE A 2 -0.46 16.18 -0.47
N ASP A 3 0.30 17.24 -0.19
CA ASP A 3 1.25 17.79 -1.15
C ASP A 3 2.29 16.72 -1.57
N SER A 4 2.58 16.64 -2.88
CA SER A 4 3.44 15.58 -3.41
C SER A 4 4.88 15.70 -2.95
N GLU A 5 5.40 16.93 -2.78
CA GLU A 5 6.76 17.14 -2.29
C GLU A 5 6.85 16.73 -0.82
N LEU A 6 5.86 17.11 0.01
CA LEU A 6 5.79 16.65 1.39
C LEU A 6 5.72 15.12 1.50
N LEU A 7 4.92 14.47 0.64
CA LEU A 7 4.82 13.00 0.61
C LEU A 7 6.17 12.34 0.30
N LEU A 8 6.85 12.82 -0.75
CA LEU A 8 8.16 12.31 -1.14
C LEU A 8 9.21 12.53 -0.04
N GLN A 9 9.22 13.71 0.60
CA GLN A 9 10.09 14.00 1.73
C GLN A 9 9.84 13.04 2.89
N GLY A 10 8.58 12.78 3.21
CA GLY A 10 8.21 11.83 4.25
C GLY A 10 8.77 10.43 4.00
N TYR A 11 8.53 9.88 2.81
CA TYR A 11 9.07 8.56 2.45
C TYR A 11 10.60 8.52 2.49
N ARG A 12 11.29 9.59 2.07
CA ARG A 12 12.76 9.69 2.16
C ARG A 12 13.28 9.67 3.59
N LEU A 13 12.51 10.20 4.53
CA LEU A 13 12.83 10.19 5.97
C LEU A 13 12.34 8.91 6.68
N GLY A 14 11.72 7.98 5.95
CA GLY A 14 11.18 6.75 6.52
C GLY A 14 9.83 6.94 7.23
N VAL A 15 9.16 8.09 7.09
CA VAL A 15 7.80 8.31 7.61
C VAL A 15 6.75 8.11 6.52
N PHE A 16 5.54 7.70 6.89
CA PHE A 16 4.41 7.57 5.96
C PHE A 16 3.11 8.09 6.58
N PRO A 17 2.21 8.69 5.80
CA PRO A 17 0.95 9.20 6.30
C PRO A 17 -0.11 8.09 6.37
N MET A 18 -0.98 8.14 7.37
CA MET A 18 -2.24 7.41 7.41
C MET A 18 -3.37 8.31 7.90
N ALA A 19 -4.60 8.10 7.41
CA ALA A 19 -5.75 8.78 7.98
C ALA A 19 -6.19 8.10 9.27
N MET A 20 -6.62 8.93 10.21
CA MET A 20 -7.18 8.57 11.50
C MET A 20 -8.71 8.50 11.40
N GLU A 21 -9.36 8.02 12.47
CA GLU A 21 -10.83 7.90 12.52
C GLU A 21 -11.56 9.25 12.44
N ASP A 22 -10.89 10.34 12.82
CA ASP A 22 -11.39 11.71 12.75
C ASP A 22 -11.09 12.41 11.41
N ASP A 23 -10.71 11.64 10.38
CA ASP A 23 -10.29 12.09 9.05
C ASP A 23 -8.98 12.92 9.01
N SER A 24 -8.31 13.12 10.15
CA SER A 24 -7.00 13.77 10.18
C SER A 24 -5.90 12.85 9.61
N ILE A 25 -4.82 13.47 9.08
CA ILE A 25 -3.64 12.73 8.63
C ILE A 25 -2.57 12.76 9.72
N ALA A 26 -2.12 11.58 10.14
CA ALA A 26 -0.98 11.40 11.03
C ALA A 26 0.21 10.76 10.29
N TRP A 27 1.43 11.10 10.71
CA TRP A 27 2.67 10.57 10.15
C TRP A 27 3.28 9.52 11.08
N PHE A 28 3.63 8.37 10.53
CA PHE A 28 4.10 7.21 11.29
C PHE A 28 5.53 6.84 10.92
N SER A 29 6.34 6.53 11.93
CA SER A 29 7.64 5.86 11.80
C SER A 29 7.76 4.79 12.90
N PRO A 30 7.16 3.61 12.68
CA PRO A 30 7.16 2.55 13.68
C PRO A 30 8.57 2.00 13.90
N ASP A 31 8.85 1.68 15.17
CA ASP A 31 10.03 0.95 15.62
C ASP A 31 9.56 -0.23 16.48
N PRO A 32 9.75 -1.49 16.04
CA PRO A 32 10.47 -1.91 14.83
C PRO A 32 9.69 -1.66 13.53
N ARG A 33 10.42 -1.44 12.42
CA ARG A 33 9.84 -1.30 11.09
C ARG A 33 9.64 -2.66 10.42
N ALA A 34 8.40 -2.97 10.04
CA ALA A 34 8.10 -4.16 9.25
C ALA A 34 8.68 -4.03 7.82
N ILE A 35 9.40 -5.06 7.38
CA ILE A 35 9.94 -5.18 6.01
C ILE A 35 9.66 -6.58 5.47
N ILE A 36 9.68 -6.73 4.15
CA ILE A 36 9.62 -8.03 3.45
C ILE A 36 10.89 -8.15 2.60
N PRO A 37 11.92 -8.88 3.06
CA PRO A 37 13.09 -9.18 2.24
C PRO A 37 12.66 -9.99 1.01
N LEU A 38 13.07 -9.55 -0.18
CA LEU A 38 12.68 -10.20 -1.43
C LEU A 38 13.45 -11.50 -1.69
N ASP A 39 14.71 -11.57 -1.25
CA ASP A 39 15.58 -12.73 -1.44
C ASP A 39 15.09 -13.97 -0.66
N ASP A 40 14.43 -13.74 0.49
CA ASP A 40 13.92 -14.77 1.39
C ASP A 40 12.38 -14.84 1.42
N PHE A 41 11.71 -14.29 0.40
CA PHE A 41 10.25 -14.29 0.36
C PHE A 41 9.68 -15.72 0.29
N HIS A 42 8.94 -16.12 1.32
CA HIS A 42 8.24 -17.40 1.33
C HIS A 42 7.00 -17.36 0.43
N LEU A 43 7.07 -17.96 -0.75
CA LEU A 43 5.93 -18.18 -1.62
C LEU A 43 5.21 -19.50 -1.25
N PRO A 44 3.99 -19.46 -0.68
CA PRO A 44 3.28 -20.68 -0.29
C PRO A 44 3.00 -21.58 -1.50
N HIS A 45 3.07 -22.90 -1.29
CA HIS A 45 2.87 -23.88 -2.37
C HIS A 45 1.54 -23.69 -3.12
N ALA A 46 0.46 -23.37 -2.40
CA ALA A 46 -0.84 -23.10 -3.00
C ALA A 46 -0.81 -21.89 -3.95
N LEU A 47 -0.19 -20.78 -3.54
CA LEU A 47 -0.06 -19.58 -4.38
C LEU A 47 0.82 -19.85 -5.60
N ARG A 48 1.92 -20.61 -5.43
CA ARG A 48 2.77 -21.04 -6.55
C ARG A 48 1.99 -21.85 -7.59
N ARG A 49 1.08 -22.73 -7.17
CA ARG A 49 0.20 -23.46 -8.10
C ARG A 49 -0.76 -22.53 -8.85
N VAL A 50 -1.36 -21.56 -8.16
CA VAL A 50 -2.27 -20.58 -8.79
C VAL A 50 -1.53 -19.72 -9.82
N ALA A 51 -0.36 -19.20 -9.46
CA ALA A 51 0.46 -18.37 -10.34
C ALA A 51 0.81 -19.09 -11.65
N ARG A 52 1.21 -20.37 -11.58
CA ARG A 52 1.54 -21.18 -12.77
C ARG A 52 0.37 -21.41 -13.73
N LYS A 53 -0.88 -21.29 -13.27
CA LYS A 53 -2.05 -21.48 -14.15
C LYS A 53 -2.28 -20.29 -15.08
N ASN A 54 -1.61 -19.16 -14.86
CA ASN A 54 -1.78 -17.93 -15.66
C ASN A 54 -3.25 -17.52 -15.86
N ILE A 55 -4.09 -17.74 -14.84
CA ILE A 55 -5.52 -17.38 -14.87
C ILE A 55 -5.78 -15.89 -14.62
N PHE A 56 -4.74 -15.16 -14.19
CA PHE A 56 -4.78 -13.72 -13.98
C PHE A 56 -3.79 -13.05 -14.92
N GLU A 57 -4.22 -11.95 -15.54
CA GLU A 57 -3.34 -11.03 -16.26
C GLU A 57 -2.78 -10.01 -15.25
N ILE A 58 -1.45 -9.92 -15.16
CA ILE A 58 -0.77 -8.97 -14.27
C ILE A 58 -0.32 -7.77 -15.11
N LYS A 59 -0.73 -6.57 -14.73
CA LYS A 59 -0.29 -5.31 -15.34
C LYS A 59 0.27 -4.38 -14.27
N ILE A 60 1.24 -3.57 -14.67
CA ILE A 60 1.86 -2.54 -13.83
C ILE A 60 1.32 -1.18 -14.31
N ASP A 61 0.96 -0.31 -13.37
CA ASP A 61 0.47 1.07 -13.60
C ASP A 61 -0.69 1.24 -14.60
N ASN A 62 -1.46 0.18 -14.84
CA ASN A 62 -2.52 0.22 -15.83
C ASN A 62 -3.76 1.01 -15.36
N ARG A 63 -4.12 0.91 -14.07
CA ARG A 63 -5.35 1.48 -13.47
C ARG A 63 -5.15 1.94 -12.03
N PHE A 64 -4.11 2.73 -11.75
CA PHE A 64 -3.75 3.16 -10.39
C PHE A 64 -4.94 3.70 -9.58
N GLY A 65 -5.72 4.63 -10.14
CA GLY A 65 -6.88 5.22 -9.47
C GLY A 65 -7.97 4.23 -9.11
N GLU A 66 -8.20 3.19 -9.92
CA GLU A 66 -9.18 2.15 -9.60
C GLU A 66 -8.66 1.21 -8.50
N VAL A 67 -7.38 0.88 -8.53
CA VAL A 67 -6.72 0.04 -7.52
C VAL A 67 -6.79 0.71 -6.15
N ILE A 68 -6.36 1.96 -6.01
CA ILE A 68 -6.38 2.67 -4.72
C ILE A 68 -7.81 2.86 -4.18
N ARG A 69 -8.79 3.16 -5.04
CA ARG A 69 -10.21 3.23 -4.66
C ARG A 69 -10.76 1.89 -4.21
N ALA A 70 -10.34 0.79 -4.82
CA ALA A 70 -10.72 -0.56 -4.37
C ALA A 70 -10.11 -0.89 -3.00
N CYS A 71 -8.85 -0.52 -2.77
CA CYS A 71 -8.21 -0.64 -1.45
C CYS A 71 -8.96 0.15 -0.37
N ALA A 72 -9.43 1.37 -0.70
CA ALA A 72 -10.20 2.22 0.19
C ALA A 72 -11.62 1.71 0.54
N ARG A 73 -12.16 0.72 -0.19
CA ARG A 73 -13.51 0.16 0.09
C ARG A 73 -13.51 -0.96 1.13
N ARG A 74 -12.34 -1.39 1.60
CA ARG A 74 -12.23 -2.42 2.63
C ARG A 74 -12.87 -1.95 3.94
N LYS A 75 -13.45 -2.88 4.71
CA LYS A 75 -14.05 -2.59 6.02
C LYS A 75 -13.07 -1.90 6.98
N ASP A 76 -11.85 -2.43 7.04
CA ASP A 76 -10.76 -1.88 7.85
C ASP A 76 -9.69 -1.30 6.92
N THR A 77 -9.66 0.04 6.84
CA THR A 77 -8.77 0.82 5.97
C THR A 77 -8.52 2.20 6.55
N TRP A 78 -7.37 2.77 6.24
CA TRP A 78 -6.97 4.13 6.57
C TRP A 78 -6.98 5.06 5.34
N ILE A 79 -7.37 4.55 4.17
CA ILE A 79 -7.35 5.31 2.92
C ILE A 79 -8.66 6.08 2.79
N ASN A 80 -8.62 7.38 3.11
CA ASN A 80 -9.75 8.30 2.92
C ASN A 80 -9.57 9.15 1.65
N ARG A 81 -10.47 10.12 1.44
CA ARG A 81 -10.47 11.00 0.26
C ARG A 81 -9.22 11.88 0.15
N GLU A 82 -8.54 12.17 1.26
CA GLU A 82 -7.37 13.02 1.29
C GLU A 82 -6.10 12.32 0.77
N ILE A 83 -6.07 10.97 0.90
CA ILE A 83 -4.98 10.09 0.43
C ILE A 83 -5.16 9.67 -1.05
N ILE A 84 -6.40 9.67 -1.56
CA ILE A 84 -6.72 9.34 -2.96
C ILE A 84 -6.47 10.55 -3.87
#